data_AF-A0A7H0K9W9-F1
#
_entry.id   AF-A0A7H0K9W9-F1
#
_cell.length_a   1.000
_cell.length_b   1.000
_cell.length_c   1.000
_cell.angle_alpha   90.00
_cell.angle_beta   90.00
_cell.angle_gamma   90.00
#
_symmetry.space_group_name_H-M   'P 1'
#
loop_
_entity.id
_entity.type
_entity.pdbx_description
1 polymer ?
#
loop_
_entity_poly.entity_id
_entity_poly.type
_entity_poly.pdbx_seq_one_letter_code
_entity_poly.pdbx_strand_id
1 'polypeptide(L)'
;MSTPYNGGGYEPYPEHPEGSHPENGAYPGYNPGNAGNAGNADNYDSYDAFDVNTAAQASGASALRFHGQQLTDNIPGDGVSPHPINDPASNGWFHVKGNGKVQVFEALTWAFKAMFANAKLWIPLGIIYALLALIPQFIPALGFISPIVMLLVVPWFVSVALQETLAKEFTYNDTKAPAYGKTLGVSALLGFALTVVMGILMVVLAAGALSTIDPNSLPNPNAQDVSVEEMRSLVRPVLGALAISGVVSALLAPFFLMQTWYAADNNGSFGHAFSAGFKAGASNYLKLLGLFLIVMVLNTVGAALFGLGLIVTAPVTLLAMAYAYRQISGGPVPKEAVATA
;
A
#
# COMPACT_ATOMS: atom_id res chain seq x y z
N MET A 1 35.73 -0.26 51.32
CA MET A 1 34.73 0.80 51.54
C MET A 1 33.87 0.86 50.30
N SER A 2 32.60 0.54 50.45
CA SER A 2 31.58 0.40 49.41
C SER A 2 30.47 1.41 49.69
N THR A 3 30.13 2.24 48.70
CA THR A 3 28.97 3.18 48.70
C THR A 3 28.63 3.53 47.24
N PRO A 4 27.38 3.91 46.89
CA PRO A 4 26.24 3.00 46.80
C PRO A 4 25.46 3.18 45.47
N TYR A 5 24.88 2.09 44.96
CA TYR A 5 23.89 2.13 43.88
C TYR A 5 22.53 2.55 44.47
N ASN A 6 22.03 3.72 44.05
CA ASN A 6 20.71 4.22 44.44
C ASN A 6 19.70 3.82 43.36
N GLY A 7 18.79 2.91 43.71
CA GLY A 7 17.72 2.46 42.83
C GLY A 7 16.70 3.57 42.57
N GLY A 8 16.54 3.93 41.29
CA GLY A 8 15.32 4.52 40.76
C GLY A 8 14.44 3.39 40.23
N GLY A 9 13.28 3.19 40.83
CA GLY A 9 12.38 2.08 40.56
C GLY A 9 11.83 2.07 39.14
N TYR A 10 12.16 1.03 38.38
CA TYR A 10 11.26 0.51 37.36
C TYR A 10 10.16 -0.26 38.08
N GLU A 11 8.90 -0.03 37.72
CA GLU A 11 7.84 -0.97 38.05
C GLU A 11 8.20 -2.33 37.43
N PRO A 12 8.16 -3.44 38.19
CA PRO A 12 8.34 -4.76 37.60
C PRO A 12 7.28 -4.98 36.52
N TYR A 13 7.67 -5.52 35.37
CA TYR A 13 6.75 -5.97 34.34
C TYR A 13 5.63 -6.81 34.97
N PRO A 14 4.35 -6.60 34.60
CA PRO A 14 3.28 -7.50 34.98
C PRO A 14 3.65 -8.92 34.55
N GLU A 15 3.55 -9.88 35.49
CA GLU A 15 3.79 -11.30 35.22
C GLU A 15 2.93 -11.75 34.03
N HIS A 16 3.60 -12.34 33.06
CA HIS A 16 3.04 -12.71 31.77
C HIS A 16 1.98 -13.82 31.89
N PRO A 17 0.79 -13.69 31.27
CA PRO A 17 -0.17 -14.79 31.17
C PRO A 17 0.41 -15.98 30.38
N GLU A 18 0.02 -17.21 30.72
CA GLU A 18 0.39 -18.41 29.95
C GLU A 18 0.09 -18.23 28.45
N GLY A 19 1.08 -18.53 27.61
CA GLY A 19 0.98 -18.42 26.14
C GLY A 19 1.43 -17.10 25.51
N SER A 20 1.89 -16.11 26.29
CA SER A 20 2.46 -14.87 25.72
C SER A 20 3.93 -14.97 25.30
N HIS A 21 4.61 -16.08 25.62
CA HIS A 21 5.98 -16.38 25.21
C HIS A 21 6.16 -17.90 25.04
N PRO A 22 6.99 -18.40 24.10
CA PRO A 22 7.22 -19.83 23.88
C PRO A 22 7.81 -20.57 25.08
N GLU A 23 8.49 -19.88 26.00
CA GLU A 23 8.96 -20.46 27.28
C GLU A 23 7.87 -20.57 28.37
N ASN A 24 6.73 -19.91 28.18
CA ASN A 24 5.60 -19.92 29.13
C ASN A 24 4.61 -21.08 28.86
N GLY A 25 4.99 -22.04 28.01
CA GLY A 25 4.27 -23.30 27.78
C GLY A 25 4.99 -24.48 28.42
N ALA A 26 4.24 -25.45 28.94
CA ALA A 26 4.81 -26.69 29.46
C ALA A 26 5.62 -27.43 28.38
N TYR A 27 6.92 -27.58 28.58
CA TYR A 27 7.83 -28.34 27.72
C TYR A 27 7.32 -29.79 27.52
N PRO A 28 7.11 -30.27 26.28
CA PRO A 28 6.95 -31.70 26.03
C PRO A 28 8.30 -32.40 26.17
N GLY A 29 8.35 -33.46 26.99
CA GLY A 29 9.56 -34.23 27.25
C GLY A 29 10.19 -34.81 25.97
N TYR A 30 11.50 -34.59 25.84
CA TYR A 30 12.36 -35.12 24.78
C TYR A 30 12.43 -36.66 24.83
N ASN A 31 12.00 -37.34 23.76
CA ASN A 31 12.19 -38.78 23.59
C ASN A 31 13.26 -39.04 22.49
N PRO A 32 14.46 -39.53 22.85
CA PRO A 32 15.52 -39.78 21.88
C PRO A 32 15.35 -41.16 21.25
N GLY A 33 14.75 -41.22 20.06
CA GLY A 33 14.67 -42.48 19.34
C GLY A 33 13.93 -42.42 18.01
N ASN A 34 14.49 -41.74 17.00
CA ASN A 34 14.40 -42.23 15.63
C ASN A 34 15.39 -41.49 14.71
N ALA A 35 16.47 -42.16 14.34
CA ALA A 35 17.32 -41.75 13.21
C ALA A 35 16.73 -42.38 11.94
N GLY A 36 16.24 -41.55 11.02
CA GLY A 36 15.60 -42.04 9.80
C GLY A 36 15.33 -40.93 8.78
N ASN A 37 16.32 -40.72 7.91
CA ASN A 37 16.32 -40.02 6.62
C ASN A 37 14.95 -39.84 5.93
N ALA A 38 14.53 -38.60 5.64
CA ALA A 38 13.66 -38.27 4.50
C ALA A 38 13.57 -36.75 4.24
N GLY A 39 13.93 -36.33 3.02
CA GLY A 39 13.25 -35.29 2.24
C GLY A 39 13.18 -33.88 2.83
N ASN A 40 14.07 -33.00 2.36
CA ASN A 40 14.02 -31.56 2.60
C ASN A 40 12.75 -30.96 1.97
N ALA A 41 11.67 -30.90 2.74
CA ALA A 41 10.41 -30.25 2.43
C ALA A 41 10.16 -29.17 3.47
N ASP A 42 9.91 -27.95 2.97
CA ASP A 42 9.08 -26.91 3.56
C ASP A 42 9.34 -26.52 5.02
N ASN A 43 10.21 -25.53 5.21
CA ASN A 43 10.25 -24.75 6.45
C ASN A 43 9.55 -23.40 6.23
N TYR A 44 8.21 -23.42 6.32
CA TYR A 44 7.34 -22.24 6.28
C TYR A 44 6.81 -21.85 7.68
N ASP A 45 7.42 -22.38 8.73
CA ASP A 45 7.10 -22.04 10.10
C ASP A 45 8.41 -21.68 10.81
N SER A 46 8.67 -20.41 11.07
CA SER A 46 9.10 -20.03 12.41
C SER A 46 9.25 -18.50 12.54
N TYR A 47 8.78 -18.00 13.67
CA TYR A 47 9.12 -16.70 14.24
C TYR A 47 10.60 -16.64 14.70
N ASP A 48 11.50 -17.46 14.14
CA ASP A 48 12.94 -17.54 14.47
C ASP A 48 13.72 -16.24 14.21
N ALA A 49 13.14 -15.29 13.46
CA ALA A 49 13.71 -13.94 13.32
C ALA A 49 13.75 -13.16 14.66
N PHE A 50 13.15 -13.69 15.73
CA PHE A 50 13.11 -13.12 17.07
C PHE A 50 13.88 -13.95 18.12
N ASP A 51 14.85 -14.80 17.71
CA ASP A 51 15.75 -15.48 18.64
C ASP A 51 16.54 -14.46 19.49
N VAL A 52 16.63 -14.71 20.80
CA VAL A 52 17.20 -13.85 21.85
C VAL A 52 18.65 -13.43 21.59
N ASN A 53 19.43 -14.24 20.87
CA ASN A 53 20.80 -13.89 20.49
C ASN A 53 20.89 -12.90 19.32
N THR A 54 19.92 -12.94 18.40
CA THR A 54 19.75 -11.91 17.36
C THR A 54 19.20 -10.62 17.95
N ALA A 55 18.31 -10.69 18.94
CA ALA A 55 17.74 -9.52 19.63
C ALA A 55 18.81 -8.66 20.33
N ALA A 56 19.85 -9.27 20.91
CA ALA A 56 20.96 -8.55 21.54
C ALA A 56 21.92 -7.87 20.53
N GLN A 57 22.15 -8.48 19.36
CA GLN A 57 22.88 -7.83 18.24
C GLN A 57 22.02 -6.80 17.48
N ALA A 58 20.71 -6.84 17.69
CA ALA A 58 19.71 -6.04 17.00
C ALA A 58 19.34 -4.72 17.71
N SER A 59 19.73 -4.53 18.96
CA SER A 59 19.54 -3.28 19.71
C SER A 59 20.21 -2.12 18.98
N GLY A 60 19.43 -1.12 18.55
CA GLY A 60 19.95 0.08 17.89
C GLY A 60 19.93 0.06 16.35
N ALA A 61 19.65 -1.08 15.71
CA ALA A 61 19.55 -1.16 14.24
C ALA A 61 18.10 -0.98 13.76
N SER A 62 17.93 -0.06 12.80
CA SER A 62 16.64 0.38 12.24
C SER A 62 15.76 -0.79 11.76
N ALA A 63 14.44 -0.62 11.90
CA ALA A 63 13.42 -1.55 11.43
C ALA A 63 13.45 -1.80 9.91
N LEU A 64 14.18 -1.00 9.14
CA LEU A 64 14.43 -1.24 7.71
C LEU A 64 15.02 -2.62 7.42
N ARG A 65 15.74 -3.24 8.36
CA ARG A 65 16.27 -4.61 8.19
C ARG A 65 15.19 -5.66 8.00
N PHE A 66 13.99 -5.41 8.51
CA PHE A 66 12.85 -6.32 8.40
C PHE A 66 12.07 -6.10 7.10
N HIS A 67 12.45 -5.10 6.29
CA HIS A 67 11.80 -4.86 5.01
C HIS A 67 11.96 -6.06 4.07
N GLY A 68 10.83 -6.56 3.57
CA GLY A 68 10.78 -7.79 2.76
C GLY A 68 10.58 -9.07 3.56
N GLN A 69 10.57 -9.00 4.87
CA GLN A 69 10.06 -10.08 5.72
C GLN A 69 8.55 -9.87 5.94
N GLN A 70 7.85 -10.94 6.31
CA GLN A 70 6.45 -10.81 6.68
C GLN A 70 6.34 -10.16 8.07
N LEU A 71 5.79 -8.95 8.12
CA LEU A 71 5.66 -8.15 9.35
C LEU A 71 4.29 -8.25 10.00
N THR A 72 3.45 -9.17 9.54
CA THR A 72 2.08 -9.30 10.01
C THR A 72 1.75 -10.76 10.23
N ASP A 73 1.03 -11.04 11.30
CA ASP A 73 0.37 -12.33 11.51
C ASP A 73 -1.04 -12.36 10.89
N ASN A 74 -1.46 -11.28 10.21
CA ASN A 74 -2.81 -11.08 9.67
C ASN A 74 -3.92 -11.12 10.72
N ILE A 75 -3.57 -10.95 12.00
CA ILE A 75 -4.50 -10.86 13.12
C ILE A 75 -4.55 -9.40 13.59
N PRO A 76 -5.71 -8.73 13.51
CA PRO A 76 -5.87 -7.38 14.04
C PRO A 76 -5.44 -7.28 15.52
N GLY A 77 -4.64 -6.27 15.83
CA GLY A 77 -4.34 -5.85 17.19
C GLY A 77 -5.38 -4.87 17.76
N ASP A 78 -5.04 -4.25 18.88
CA ASP A 78 -5.86 -3.24 19.56
C ASP A 78 -5.63 -1.80 19.03
N GLY A 79 -4.57 -1.58 18.23
CA GLY A 79 -4.19 -0.26 17.74
C GLY A 79 -3.38 0.59 18.73
N VAL A 80 -2.96 0.02 19.86
CA VAL A 80 -2.28 0.72 20.97
C VAL A 80 -1.06 -0.05 21.46
N SER A 81 -1.14 -1.38 21.51
CA SER A 81 -0.05 -2.26 21.90
C SER A 81 1.14 -2.08 20.96
N PRO A 82 2.38 -1.95 21.51
CA PRO A 82 3.59 -1.86 20.70
C PRO A 82 3.72 -3.05 19.75
N HIS A 83 4.12 -2.79 18.51
CA HIS A 83 4.51 -3.83 17.57
C HIS A 83 5.88 -4.41 17.97
N PRO A 84 6.19 -5.69 17.73
CA PRO A 84 7.50 -6.29 18.09
C PRO A 84 8.74 -5.58 17.52
N ILE A 85 8.58 -4.77 16.47
CA ILE A 85 9.69 -4.02 15.84
C ILE A 85 9.85 -2.59 16.40
N ASN A 86 9.03 -2.23 17.40
CA ASN A 86 8.98 -0.90 17.96
C ASN A 86 10.30 -0.55 18.67
N ASP A 87 11.10 0.28 18.02
CA ASP A 87 12.32 0.89 18.56
C ASP A 87 12.35 2.37 18.13
N PRO A 88 11.68 3.27 18.86
CA PRO A 88 11.58 4.67 18.45
C PRO A 88 12.92 5.39 18.35
N ALA A 89 13.93 4.97 19.11
CA ALA A 89 15.26 5.57 19.09
C ALA A 89 15.96 5.31 17.75
N SER A 90 15.80 4.11 17.19
CA SER A 90 16.41 3.74 15.91
C SER A 90 15.53 4.01 14.69
N ASN A 91 14.21 3.96 14.86
CA ASN A 91 13.26 4.09 13.76
C ASN A 91 12.82 5.54 13.55
N GLY A 92 12.87 6.39 14.58
CA GLY A 92 12.23 7.71 14.59
C GLY A 92 10.70 7.66 14.66
N TRP A 93 10.10 6.46 14.70
CA TRP A 93 8.68 6.21 14.85
C TRP A 93 8.42 5.28 16.03
N PHE A 94 7.30 5.51 16.73
CA PHE A 94 6.72 4.51 17.61
C PHE A 94 5.75 3.64 16.82
N HIS A 95 5.90 2.32 16.84
CA HIS A 95 5.06 1.38 16.09
C HIS A 95 4.06 0.70 17.00
N VAL A 96 2.78 0.83 16.66
CA VAL A 96 1.70 0.02 17.25
C VAL A 96 1.23 -1.04 16.27
N LYS A 97 0.64 -2.12 16.77
CA LYS A 97 0.02 -3.13 15.91
C LYS A 97 -1.28 -2.59 15.28
N GLY A 98 -1.43 -2.72 13.98
CA GLY A 98 -2.65 -2.32 13.26
C GLY A 98 -3.90 -3.08 13.74
N ASN A 99 -5.06 -2.43 13.74
CA ASN A 99 -6.30 -2.97 14.32
C ASN A 99 -7.33 -3.46 13.28
N GLY A 100 -6.90 -3.65 12.03
CA GLY A 100 -7.76 -4.10 10.94
C GLY A 100 -8.68 -3.03 10.35
N LYS A 101 -8.62 -1.79 10.85
CA LYS A 101 -9.53 -0.70 10.47
C LYS A 101 -8.76 0.52 9.98
N VAL A 102 -9.10 0.99 8.78
CA VAL A 102 -8.56 2.25 8.25
C VAL A 102 -9.00 3.42 9.12
N GLN A 103 -8.11 4.38 9.33
CA GLN A 103 -8.42 5.71 9.85
C GLN A 103 -7.99 6.74 8.80
N VAL A 104 -8.94 7.18 7.98
CA VAL A 104 -8.67 7.94 6.74
C VAL A 104 -7.88 9.21 7.02
N PHE A 105 -8.32 10.02 7.97
CA PHE A 105 -7.63 11.28 8.29
C PHE A 105 -6.29 11.05 8.97
N GLU A 106 -6.16 10.01 9.79
CA GLU A 106 -4.88 9.66 10.40
C GLU A 106 -3.85 9.26 9.33
N ALA A 107 -4.25 8.45 8.36
CA ALA A 107 -3.40 8.06 7.23
C ALA A 107 -2.95 9.27 6.42
N LEU A 108 -3.87 10.19 6.11
CA LEU A 108 -3.55 11.42 5.37
C LEU A 108 -2.64 12.36 6.17
N THR A 109 -2.95 12.61 7.44
CA THR A 109 -2.14 13.47 8.32
C THR A 109 -0.73 12.89 8.48
N TRP A 110 -0.61 11.58 8.72
CA TRP A 110 0.68 10.93 8.77
C TRP A 110 1.44 11.04 7.44
N ALA A 111 0.77 10.80 6.31
CA ALA A 111 1.41 10.84 5.00
C ALA A 111 2.01 12.21 4.65
N PHE A 112 1.31 13.30 4.94
CA PHE A 112 1.86 14.64 4.78
C PHE A 112 3.09 14.85 5.67
N LYS A 113 3.02 14.44 6.93
CA LYS A 113 4.15 14.57 7.86
C LYS A 113 5.35 13.74 7.41
N ALA A 114 5.14 12.48 7.04
CA ALA A 114 6.19 11.57 6.59
C ALA A 114 6.87 12.09 5.32
N MET A 115 6.10 12.60 4.35
CA MET A 115 6.63 13.21 3.12
C MET A 115 7.64 14.33 3.43
N PHE A 116 7.30 15.22 4.37
CA PHE A 116 8.17 16.35 4.74
C PHE A 116 9.23 15.99 5.78
N ALA A 117 9.03 14.96 6.60
CA ALA A 117 10.06 14.42 7.49
C ALA A 117 11.25 13.88 6.70
N ASN A 118 11.00 13.23 5.56
CA ASN A 118 12.02 12.75 4.65
C ASN A 118 11.94 13.44 3.27
N ALA A 119 11.85 14.77 3.26
CA ALA A 119 11.66 15.55 2.02
C ALA A 119 12.81 15.37 1.00
N LYS A 120 14.04 15.10 1.48
CA LYS A 120 15.21 14.83 0.61
C LYS A 120 15.04 13.57 -0.24
N LEU A 121 14.30 12.59 0.26
CA LEU A 121 13.90 11.40 -0.48
C LEU A 121 12.65 11.69 -1.32
N TRP A 122 11.59 12.21 -0.71
CA TRP A 122 10.27 12.25 -1.35
C TRP A 122 10.11 13.33 -2.41
N ILE A 123 10.79 14.48 -2.33
CA ILE A 123 10.68 15.54 -3.35
C ILE A 123 11.25 15.06 -4.69
N PRO A 124 12.49 14.52 -4.80
CA PRO A 124 12.98 14.02 -6.08
C PRO A 124 12.17 12.83 -6.62
N LEU A 125 11.68 11.94 -5.74
CA LEU A 125 10.79 10.86 -6.15
C LEU A 125 9.44 11.38 -6.67
N GLY A 126 8.90 12.42 -6.06
CA GLY A 126 7.71 13.14 -6.53
C GLY A 126 7.93 13.78 -7.91
N ILE A 127 9.10 14.38 -8.15
CA ILE A 127 9.47 14.91 -9.47
C ILE A 127 9.51 13.79 -10.50
N ILE A 128 10.18 12.67 -10.21
CA ILE A 128 10.25 11.51 -11.11
C ILE A 128 8.84 11.00 -11.43
N TYR A 129 7.99 10.83 -10.42
CA TYR A 129 6.61 10.39 -10.62
C TYR A 129 5.82 11.38 -11.49
N ALA A 130 5.91 12.68 -11.20
CA ALA A 130 5.22 13.72 -11.97
C ALA A 130 5.67 13.71 -13.43
N LEU A 131 6.97 13.58 -13.70
CA LEU A 131 7.49 13.46 -15.07
C LEU A 131 6.93 12.22 -15.77
N LEU A 132 6.98 11.04 -15.13
CA LEU A 132 6.45 9.80 -15.70
C LEU A 132 4.94 9.89 -16.02
N ALA A 133 4.18 10.58 -15.17
CA ALA A 133 2.75 10.79 -15.35
C ALA A 133 2.42 11.80 -16.46
N LEU A 134 3.26 12.81 -16.66
CA LEU A 134 2.98 13.93 -17.59
C LEU A 134 3.58 13.73 -18.99
N ILE A 135 4.68 12.99 -19.14
CA ILE A 135 5.33 12.73 -20.45
C ILE A 135 4.33 12.31 -21.55
N PRO A 136 3.36 11.41 -21.31
CA PRO A 136 2.42 10.98 -22.34
C PRO A 136 1.53 12.11 -22.88
N GLN A 137 1.31 13.16 -22.08
CA GLN A 137 0.48 14.30 -22.47
C GLN A 137 1.20 15.22 -23.46
N PHE A 138 2.54 15.27 -23.39
CA PHE A 138 3.37 16.06 -24.30
C PHE A 138 3.90 15.26 -25.49
N ILE A 139 3.99 13.94 -25.34
CA ILE A 139 4.46 13.02 -26.38
C ILE A 139 3.41 11.91 -26.55
N PRO A 140 2.31 12.16 -27.30
CA PRO A 140 1.23 11.18 -27.46
C PRO A 140 1.68 9.81 -27.97
N ALA A 141 2.75 9.77 -28.77
CA ALA A 141 3.36 8.53 -29.25
C ALA A 141 3.89 7.62 -28.12
N LEU A 142 4.13 8.14 -26.91
CA LEU A 142 4.52 7.35 -25.73
C LEU A 142 3.32 6.87 -24.91
N GLY A 143 2.10 7.24 -25.29
CA GLY A 143 0.87 6.93 -24.53
C GLY A 143 0.67 5.44 -24.27
N PHE A 144 1.02 4.58 -25.24
CA PHE A 144 0.90 3.12 -25.07
C PHE A 144 2.04 2.49 -24.27
N ILE A 145 3.20 3.16 -24.16
CA ILE A 145 4.36 2.68 -23.40
C ILE A 145 4.22 3.03 -21.91
N SER A 146 3.60 4.17 -21.60
CA SER A 146 3.49 4.67 -20.23
C SER A 146 2.90 3.68 -19.21
N PRO A 147 1.80 2.95 -19.50
CA PRO A 147 1.29 1.94 -18.57
C PRO A 147 2.29 0.81 -18.29
N ILE A 148 3.12 0.44 -19.28
CA ILE A 148 4.16 -0.59 -19.12
C ILE A 148 5.27 -0.06 -18.21
N VAL A 149 5.72 1.18 -18.44
CA VAL A 149 6.73 1.82 -17.58
C VAL A 149 6.22 1.93 -16.15
N MET A 150 4.99 2.39 -15.95
CA MET A 150 4.37 2.47 -14.62
C MET A 150 4.23 1.09 -13.97
N LEU A 151 3.85 0.06 -14.73
CA LEU A 151 3.78 -1.31 -14.21
C LEU A 151 5.13 -1.81 -13.66
N LEU A 152 6.24 -1.46 -14.32
CA LEU A 152 7.59 -1.83 -13.86
C LEU A 152 8.09 -0.97 -12.69
N VAL A 153 7.61 0.27 -12.57
CA VAL A 153 8.12 1.25 -11.60
C VAL A 153 7.30 1.24 -10.29
N VAL A 154 5.98 1.05 -10.37
CA VAL A 154 5.06 1.05 -9.21
C VAL A 154 5.49 0.07 -8.10
N PRO A 155 5.90 -1.19 -8.38
CA PRO A 155 6.35 -2.12 -7.34
C PRO A 155 7.47 -1.56 -6.45
N TRP A 156 8.38 -0.78 -7.04
CA TRP A 156 9.45 -0.14 -6.29
C TRP A 156 8.93 1.02 -5.43
N PHE A 157 8.08 1.90 -5.98
CA PHE A 157 7.48 3.01 -5.21
C PHE A 157 6.64 2.53 -4.02
N VAL A 158 5.83 1.49 -4.22
CA VAL A 158 5.03 0.86 -3.15
C VAL A 158 5.96 0.33 -2.04
N SER A 159 7.04 -0.33 -2.44
CA SER A 159 8.04 -0.86 -1.51
C SER A 159 8.75 0.24 -0.70
N VAL A 160 9.15 1.34 -1.36
CA VAL A 160 9.75 2.50 -0.68
C VAL A 160 8.76 3.17 0.27
N ALA A 161 7.49 3.28 -0.11
CA ALA A 161 6.45 3.81 0.78
C ALA A 161 6.25 2.92 2.02
N LEU A 162 6.38 1.60 1.89
CA LEU A 162 6.38 0.68 3.03
C LEU A 162 7.62 0.85 3.92
N GLN A 163 8.79 1.17 3.37
CA GLN A 163 9.99 1.46 4.17
C GLN A 163 9.82 2.70 5.05
N GLU A 164 9.14 3.74 4.56
CA GLU A 164 8.83 4.95 5.34
C GLU A 164 7.92 4.65 6.54
N THR A 165 7.10 3.59 6.46
CA THR A 165 6.33 3.14 7.64
C THR A 165 7.21 2.47 8.70
N LEU A 166 8.42 2.02 8.35
CA LEU A 166 9.36 1.36 9.26
C LEU A 166 10.36 2.35 9.87
N ALA A 167 10.87 3.30 9.09
CA ALA A 167 11.83 4.29 9.56
C ALA A 167 11.51 5.69 9.00
N LYS A 168 11.63 6.69 9.86
CA LYS A 168 11.31 8.10 9.58
C LYS A 168 12.27 8.77 8.60
N GLU A 169 13.52 8.31 8.57
CA GLU A 169 14.53 8.82 7.65
C GLU A 169 15.36 7.66 7.11
N PHE A 170 15.52 7.63 5.79
CA PHE A 170 16.39 6.72 5.07
C PHE A 170 16.75 7.30 3.70
N THR A 171 17.80 6.78 3.08
CA THR A 171 18.38 7.33 1.85
C THR A 171 18.10 6.44 0.64
N TYR A 172 18.46 6.93 -0.56
CA TYR A 172 18.36 6.13 -1.79
C TYR A 172 19.14 4.82 -1.74
N ASN A 173 20.24 4.75 -0.97
CA ASN A 173 21.02 3.51 -0.81
C ASN A 173 20.27 2.44 0.00
N ASP A 174 19.30 2.87 0.83
CA ASP A 174 18.50 1.99 1.67
C ASP A 174 17.24 1.51 0.94
N THR A 175 16.83 2.19 -0.14
CA THR A 175 15.63 1.86 -0.91
C THR A 175 15.75 0.48 -1.57
N LYS A 176 14.83 -0.43 -1.24
CA LYS A 176 14.85 -1.82 -1.74
C LYS A 176 13.45 -2.29 -2.07
N ALA A 177 13.35 -3.20 -3.04
CA ALA A 177 12.11 -3.88 -3.43
C ALA A 177 12.28 -5.40 -3.33
N PRO A 178 12.40 -5.97 -2.11
CA PRO A 178 12.71 -7.39 -1.91
C PRO A 178 11.66 -8.33 -2.51
N ALA A 179 10.38 -7.95 -2.47
CA ALA A 179 9.29 -8.71 -3.08
C ALA A 179 8.94 -8.27 -4.52
N TYR A 180 9.85 -7.57 -5.23
CA TYR A 180 9.56 -6.92 -6.52
C TYR A 180 8.85 -7.83 -7.52
N GLY A 181 9.36 -9.05 -7.74
CA GLY A 181 8.77 -9.99 -8.71
C GLY A 181 7.33 -10.39 -8.36
N LYS A 182 7.04 -10.63 -7.07
CA LYS A 182 5.69 -10.93 -6.58
C LYS A 182 4.76 -9.73 -6.78
N THR A 183 5.21 -8.54 -6.40
CA THR A 183 4.46 -7.29 -6.54
C THR A 183 4.17 -6.95 -7.99
N LEU A 184 5.15 -7.14 -8.87
CA LEU A 184 5.01 -6.97 -10.32
C LEU A 184 3.98 -7.93 -10.88
N GLY A 185 4.08 -9.23 -10.55
CA GLY A 185 3.14 -10.24 -11.02
C GLY A 185 1.70 -9.97 -10.55
N VAL A 186 1.50 -9.58 -9.29
CA VAL A 186 0.19 -9.21 -8.75
C VAL A 186 -0.35 -7.97 -9.47
N SER A 187 0.48 -6.94 -9.64
CA SER A 187 0.08 -5.69 -10.32
C SER A 187 -0.26 -5.92 -11.79
N ALA A 188 0.49 -6.79 -12.48
CA ALA A 188 0.26 -7.13 -13.88
C ALA A 188 -1.06 -7.89 -14.06
N LEU A 189 -1.29 -8.92 -13.24
CA LEU A 189 -2.53 -9.69 -13.27
C LEU A 189 -3.74 -8.81 -12.92
N LEU A 190 -3.62 -7.96 -11.90
CA LEU A 190 -4.68 -7.03 -11.53
C LEU A 190 -4.96 -6.01 -12.64
N GLY A 191 -3.91 -5.41 -13.21
CA GLY A 191 -4.03 -4.47 -14.32
C GLY A 191 -4.68 -5.09 -15.55
N PHE A 192 -4.29 -6.32 -15.91
CA PHE A 192 -4.90 -7.06 -17.00
C PHE A 192 -6.38 -7.38 -16.72
N ALA A 193 -6.69 -7.94 -15.54
CA ALA A 193 -8.05 -8.30 -15.17
C ALA A 193 -8.98 -7.07 -15.15
N LEU A 194 -8.54 -5.96 -14.55
CA LEU A 194 -9.31 -4.71 -14.54
C LEU A 194 -9.45 -4.12 -15.94
N THR A 195 -8.42 -4.21 -16.80
CA THR A 195 -8.52 -3.76 -18.20
C THR A 195 -9.57 -4.57 -18.96
N VAL A 196 -9.60 -5.90 -18.81
CA VAL A 196 -10.59 -6.77 -19.46
C VAL A 196 -12.00 -6.46 -18.94
N VAL A 197 -12.18 -6.38 -17.62
CA VAL A 197 -13.48 -6.08 -17.00
C VAL A 197 -14.00 -4.71 -17.46
N MET A 198 -13.14 -3.68 -17.46
CA MET A 198 -13.52 -2.35 -17.90
C MET A 198 -13.75 -2.28 -19.41
N GLY A 199 -13.00 -3.04 -20.21
CA GLY A 199 -13.24 -3.16 -21.64
C GLY A 199 -14.61 -3.76 -21.95
N ILE A 200 -14.97 -4.85 -21.26
CA ILE A 200 -16.31 -5.46 -21.38
C ILE A 200 -17.40 -4.47 -20.93
N LEU A 201 -17.22 -3.83 -19.77
CA LEU A 201 -18.16 -2.83 -19.25
C LEU A 201 -18.36 -1.69 -20.26
N MET A 202 -17.28 -1.16 -20.82
CA MET A 202 -17.30 -0.10 -21.82
C MET A 202 -18.03 -0.54 -23.10
N VAL A 203 -17.80 -1.76 -23.59
CA VAL A 203 -18.51 -2.29 -24.78
C VAL A 203 -20.01 -2.40 -24.51
N VAL A 204 -20.40 -2.95 -23.35
CA VAL A 204 -21.81 -3.11 -22.98
C VAL A 204 -22.50 -1.75 -22.84
N LEU A 205 -21.87 -0.79 -22.13
CA LEU A 205 -22.44 0.54 -21.93
C LEU A 205 -22.44 1.36 -23.22
N ALA A 206 -21.41 1.24 -24.07
CA ALA A 206 -21.39 1.88 -25.38
C ALA A 206 -22.47 1.32 -26.30
N ALA A 207 -22.66 -0.02 -26.34
CA ALA A 207 -23.74 -0.63 -27.12
C ALA A 207 -25.12 -0.14 -26.65
N GLY A 208 -25.35 -0.09 -25.34
CA GLY A 208 -26.56 0.48 -24.77
C GLY A 208 -26.74 1.96 -25.13
N ALA A 209 -25.70 2.77 -25.00
CA ALA A 209 -25.75 4.19 -25.30
C ALA A 209 -26.02 4.46 -26.79
N LEU A 210 -25.34 3.74 -27.70
CA LEU A 210 -25.54 3.86 -29.14
C LEU A 210 -26.94 3.40 -29.58
N SER A 211 -27.56 2.47 -28.86
CA SER A 211 -28.94 2.03 -29.13
C SER A 211 -30.00 3.13 -28.92
N THR A 212 -29.65 4.21 -28.20
CA THR A 212 -30.56 5.35 -27.95
C THR A 212 -30.50 6.44 -29.02
N ILE A 213 -29.57 6.32 -29.98
CA ILE A 213 -29.38 7.32 -31.03
C ILE A 213 -30.42 7.10 -32.13
N ASP A 214 -31.12 8.17 -32.53
CA ASP A 214 -31.92 8.17 -33.75
C ASP A 214 -30.97 8.20 -34.96
N PRO A 215 -30.97 7.18 -35.84
CA PRO A 215 -30.11 7.16 -37.02
C PRO A 215 -30.29 8.37 -37.94
N ASN A 216 -31.46 9.01 -37.94
CA ASN A 216 -31.72 10.21 -38.75
C ASN A 216 -31.10 11.49 -38.18
N SER A 217 -30.64 11.44 -36.92
CA SER A 217 -29.96 12.54 -36.22
C SER A 217 -28.43 12.48 -36.35
N LEU A 218 -27.91 11.48 -37.07
CA LEU A 218 -26.49 11.31 -37.29
C LEU A 218 -25.96 12.33 -38.31
N PRO A 219 -24.74 12.88 -38.09
CA PRO A 219 -24.11 13.76 -39.06
C PRO A 219 -24.06 13.14 -40.46
N ASN A 220 -24.52 13.88 -41.47
CA ASN A 220 -24.36 13.44 -42.86
C ASN A 220 -22.87 13.49 -43.24
N PRO A 221 -22.24 12.35 -43.60
CA PRO A 221 -20.82 12.30 -43.94
C PRO A 221 -20.45 13.11 -45.19
N ASN A 222 -21.44 13.53 -45.99
CA ASN A 222 -21.27 14.37 -47.17
C ASN A 222 -21.59 15.86 -46.94
N ALA A 223 -22.02 16.26 -45.73
CA ALA A 223 -22.24 17.66 -45.42
C ALA A 223 -20.90 18.39 -45.26
N GLN A 224 -20.78 19.60 -45.84
CA GLN A 224 -19.58 20.42 -45.70
C GLN A 224 -19.38 20.91 -44.26
N ASP A 225 -20.48 21.10 -43.52
CA ASP A 225 -20.47 21.52 -42.13
C ASP A 225 -21.33 20.57 -41.30
N VAL A 226 -20.81 20.11 -40.16
CA VAL A 226 -21.56 19.34 -39.17
C VAL A 226 -22.11 20.30 -38.14
N SER A 227 -23.42 20.30 -37.92
CA SER A 227 -24.03 21.15 -36.90
C SER A 227 -23.64 20.68 -35.49
N VAL A 228 -23.58 21.63 -34.55
CA VAL A 228 -23.29 21.33 -33.14
C VAL A 228 -24.31 20.35 -32.55
N GLU A 229 -25.56 20.39 -33.03
CA GLU A 229 -26.62 19.51 -32.53
C GLU A 229 -26.46 18.06 -33.02
N GLU A 230 -26.08 17.86 -34.29
CA GLU A 230 -25.72 16.53 -34.83
C GLU A 230 -24.47 15.96 -34.16
N MET A 231 -23.51 16.80 -33.78
CA MET A 231 -22.35 16.34 -33.02
C MET A 231 -22.72 15.99 -31.58
N ARG A 232 -23.62 16.75 -30.95
CA ARG A 232 -24.10 16.50 -29.59
C ARG A 232 -24.91 15.22 -29.47
N SER A 233 -25.73 14.88 -30.46
CA SER A 233 -26.52 13.64 -30.50
C SER A 233 -25.62 12.39 -30.47
N LEU A 234 -24.47 12.45 -31.12
CA LEU A 234 -23.46 11.38 -31.15
C LEU A 234 -22.59 11.36 -29.88
N VAL A 235 -22.14 12.51 -29.41
CA VAL A 235 -21.16 12.61 -28.30
C VAL A 235 -21.81 12.36 -26.95
N ARG A 236 -23.04 12.83 -26.71
CA ARG A 236 -23.70 12.75 -25.40
C ARG A 236 -23.85 11.31 -24.88
N PRO A 237 -24.34 10.33 -25.66
CA PRO A 237 -24.46 8.95 -25.18
C PRO A 237 -23.10 8.32 -24.86
N VAL A 238 -22.07 8.59 -25.68
CA VAL A 238 -20.71 8.09 -25.46
C VAL A 238 -20.10 8.67 -24.18
N LEU A 239 -20.21 9.98 -23.98
CA LEU A 239 -19.78 10.61 -22.72
C LEU A 239 -20.58 10.11 -21.52
N GLY A 240 -21.87 9.83 -21.68
CA GLY A 240 -22.70 9.21 -20.65
C GLY A 240 -22.19 7.82 -20.26
N ALA A 241 -21.90 6.96 -21.24
CA ALA A 241 -21.32 5.64 -21.00
C ALA A 241 -19.95 5.72 -20.31
N LEU A 242 -19.09 6.66 -20.73
CA LEU A 242 -17.81 6.92 -20.10
C LEU A 242 -17.96 7.36 -18.64
N ALA A 243 -18.88 8.30 -18.36
CA ALA A 243 -19.14 8.78 -17.01
C ALA A 243 -19.65 7.67 -16.09
N ILE A 244 -20.60 6.86 -16.55
CA ILE A 244 -21.12 5.71 -15.80
C ILE A 244 -20.01 4.69 -15.54
N SER A 245 -19.19 4.38 -16.54
CA SER A 245 -18.05 3.47 -16.39
C SER A 245 -17.05 3.97 -15.34
N GLY A 246 -16.78 5.28 -15.31
CA GLY A 246 -15.94 5.91 -14.29
C GLY A 246 -16.53 5.76 -12.89
N VAL A 247 -17.84 5.97 -12.72
CA VAL A 247 -18.52 5.78 -11.43
C VAL A 247 -18.46 4.32 -10.98
N VAL A 248 -18.76 3.37 -11.86
CA VAL A 248 -18.66 1.93 -11.55
C VAL A 248 -17.23 1.57 -11.16
N SER A 249 -16.23 2.09 -11.88
CA SER A 249 -14.82 1.88 -11.57
C SER A 249 -14.45 2.41 -10.18
N ALA A 250 -14.88 3.62 -9.84
CA ALA A 250 -14.63 4.21 -8.53
C ALA A 250 -15.29 3.41 -7.40
N LEU A 251 -16.49 2.86 -7.63
CA LEU A 251 -17.18 2.02 -6.65
C LEU A 251 -16.52 0.63 -6.52
N LEU A 252 -15.93 0.09 -7.59
CA LEU A 252 -15.21 -1.19 -7.51
C LEU A 252 -13.80 -1.04 -6.93
N ALA A 253 -13.19 0.14 -7.03
CA ALA A 253 -11.80 0.38 -6.64
C ALA A 253 -11.43 -0.14 -5.22
N PRO A 254 -12.22 0.08 -4.15
CA PRO A 254 -11.85 -0.33 -2.80
C PRO A 254 -11.53 -1.83 -2.66
N PHE A 255 -12.14 -2.69 -3.47
CA PHE A 255 -11.87 -4.13 -3.46
C PHE A 255 -10.48 -4.49 -3.96
N PHE A 256 -9.83 -3.61 -4.71
CA PHE A 256 -8.60 -3.88 -5.45
C PHE A 256 -7.41 -2.99 -5.05
N LEU A 257 -7.59 -2.09 -4.08
CA LEU A 257 -6.55 -1.14 -3.67
C LEU A 257 -5.39 -1.78 -2.88
N MET A 258 -5.58 -2.94 -2.25
CA MET A 258 -4.67 -3.47 -1.23
C MET A 258 -3.75 -4.59 -1.72
N GLN A 259 -4.08 -5.27 -2.83
CA GLN A 259 -3.43 -6.48 -3.32
C GLN A 259 -1.94 -6.26 -3.56
N THR A 260 -1.59 -5.16 -4.23
CA THR A 260 -0.20 -4.78 -4.49
C THR A 260 0.58 -4.50 -3.20
N TRP A 261 -0.09 -3.99 -2.14
CA TRP A 261 0.55 -3.72 -0.85
C TRP A 261 0.85 -5.01 -0.07
N TYR A 262 -0.11 -5.95 -0.03
CA TYR A 262 0.14 -7.29 0.54
C TYR A 262 1.30 -7.99 -0.18
N ALA A 263 1.35 -7.87 -1.51
CA ALA A 263 2.44 -8.45 -2.30
C ALA A 263 3.79 -7.79 -1.99
N ALA A 264 3.84 -6.46 -1.91
CA ALA A 264 5.06 -5.68 -1.67
C ALA A 264 5.63 -5.84 -0.27
N ASP A 265 4.76 -6.01 0.73
CA ASP A 265 5.15 -6.26 2.12
C ASP A 265 5.55 -7.72 2.38
N ASN A 266 5.64 -8.52 1.32
CA ASN A 266 5.88 -9.96 1.40
C ASN A 266 4.89 -10.71 2.32
N ASN A 267 3.66 -10.20 2.47
CA ASN A 267 2.67 -10.76 3.38
C ASN A 267 1.96 -11.95 2.72
N GLY A 268 2.41 -13.16 3.06
CA GLY A 268 1.91 -14.41 2.51
C GLY A 268 2.29 -14.64 1.03
N SER A 269 1.68 -15.67 0.44
CA SER A 269 1.93 -16.09 -0.95
C SER A 269 1.31 -15.15 -2.00
N PHE A 270 1.59 -15.39 -3.28
CA PHE A 270 0.99 -14.66 -4.40
C PHE A 270 -0.55 -14.67 -4.35
N GLY A 271 -1.17 -15.85 -4.17
CA GLY A 271 -2.62 -15.99 -4.07
C GLY A 271 -3.19 -15.39 -2.78
N HIS A 272 -2.42 -15.45 -1.69
CA HIS A 272 -2.80 -14.80 -0.43
C HIS A 272 -2.98 -13.29 -0.62
N ALA A 273 -2.04 -12.62 -1.31
CA ALA A 273 -2.13 -11.18 -1.56
C ALA A 273 -3.44 -10.76 -2.26
N PHE A 274 -3.94 -11.58 -3.20
CA PHE A 274 -5.24 -11.34 -3.84
C PHE A 274 -6.41 -11.47 -2.88
N SER A 275 -6.50 -12.60 -2.19
CA SER A 275 -7.62 -12.89 -1.29
C SER A 275 -7.64 -11.96 -0.07
N ALA A 276 -6.49 -11.71 0.55
CA ALA A 276 -6.34 -10.79 1.66
C ALA A 276 -6.59 -9.34 1.24
N GLY A 277 -6.08 -8.92 0.09
CA GLY A 277 -6.36 -7.59 -0.47
C GLY A 277 -7.85 -7.37 -0.73
N PHE A 278 -8.56 -8.37 -1.27
CA PHE A 278 -10.01 -8.29 -1.48
C PHE A 278 -10.78 -8.24 -0.16
N LYS A 279 -10.41 -9.08 0.83
CA LYS A 279 -11.01 -9.09 2.18
C LYS A 279 -10.77 -7.77 2.92
N ALA A 280 -9.56 -7.21 2.79
CA ALA A 280 -9.20 -5.89 3.30
C ALA A 280 -10.09 -4.80 2.67
N GLY A 281 -10.25 -4.85 1.36
CA GLY A 281 -11.17 -4.00 0.60
C GLY A 281 -12.61 -4.08 1.11
N ALA A 282 -13.16 -5.28 1.20
CA ALA A 282 -14.55 -5.51 1.62
C ALA A 282 -14.80 -5.06 3.07
N SER A 283 -13.91 -5.41 4.01
CA SER A 283 -14.05 -5.07 5.43
C SER A 283 -13.90 -3.58 5.74
N ASN A 284 -13.22 -2.84 4.86
CA ASN A 284 -12.97 -1.40 5.01
C ASN A 284 -13.58 -0.56 3.88
N TYR A 285 -14.56 -1.10 3.16
CA TYR A 285 -15.03 -0.57 1.87
C TYR A 285 -15.30 0.93 1.88
N LEU A 286 -16.15 1.43 2.78
CA LEU A 286 -16.51 2.85 2.83
C LEU A 286 -15.32 3.76 3.18
N LYS A 287 -14.40 3.27 4.02
CA LYS A 287 -13.22 4.03 4.45
C LYS A 287 -12.20 4.11 3.33
N LEU A 288 -11.97 3.00 2.63
CA LEU A 288 -11.10 2.95 1.46
C LEU A 288 -11.69 3.73 0.28
N LEU A 289 -13.02 3.70 0.10
CA LEU A 289 -13.70 4.56 -0.88
C LEU A 289 -13.51 6.04 -0.53
N GLY A 290 -13.73 6.43 0.73
CA GLY A 290 -13.50 7.80 1.20
C GLY A 290 -12.05 8.25 0.99
N LEU A 291 -11.07 7.42 1.38
CA LEU A 291 -9.66 7.70 1.15
C LEU A 291 -9.35 7.85 -0.35
N PHE A 292 -9.84 6.92 -1.18
CA PHE A 292 -9.69 6.94 -2.64
C PHE A 292 -10.23 8.24 -3.24
N LEU A 293 -11.44 8.66 -2.87
CA LEU A 293 -12.04 9.89 -3.37
C LEU A 293 -11.23 11.13 -2.94
N ILE A 294 -10.75 11.17 -1.69
CA ILE A 294 -9.92 12.29 -1.20
C ILE A 294 -8.60 12.35 -1.94
N VAL A 295 -7.87 11.24 -2.08
CA VAL A 295 -6.59 11.25 -2.81
C VAL A 295 -6.78 11.50 -4.30
N MET A 296 -7.91 11.07 -4.89
CA MET A 296 -8.25 11.42 -6.27
C MET A 296 -8.40 12.95 -6.42
N VAL A 297 -9.23 13.59 -5.59
CA VAL A 297 -9.38 15.05 -5.62
C VAL A 297 -8.05 15.76 -5.37
N LEU A 298 -7.26 15.28 -4.39
CA LEU A 298 -5.94 15.83 -4.08
C LEU A 298 -5.01 15.78 -5.30
N ASN A 299 -4.91 14.64 -5.98
CA ASN A 299 -4.08 14.50 -7.18
C ASN A 299 -4.63 15.28 -8.38
N THR A 300 -5.96 15.40 -8.54
CA THR A 300 -6.56 16.23 -9.59
C THR A 300 -6.22 17.70 -9.38
N VAL A 301 -6.34 18.21 -8.15
CA VAL A 301 -5.92 19.58 -7.80
C VAL A 301 -4.42 19.74 -8.01
N GLY A 302 -3.61 18.76 -7.60
CA GLY A 302 -2.17 18.76 -7.81
C GLY A 302 -1.77 18.79 -9.30
N ALA A 303 -2.49 18.05 -10.14
CA ALA A 303 -2.30 18.03 -11.59
C ALA A 303 -2.74 19.34 -12.26
N ALA A 304 -3.82 19.96 -11.79
CA ALA A 304 -4.33 21.23 -12.33
C ALA A 304 -3.33 22.38 -12.22
N LEU A 305 -2.39 22.31 -11.26
CA LEU A 305 -1.27 23.24 -11.11
C LEU A 305 -0.10 22.93 -12.07
N PHE A 306 -0.42 22.65 -13.34
CA PHE A 306 0.53 22.22 -14.38
C PHE A 306 1.37 21.00 -13.96
N GLY A 307 0.80 20.11 -13.16
CA GLY A 307 1.49 18.92 -12.64
C GLY A 307 2.47 19.17 -11.51
N LEU A 308 2.78 20.42 -11.14
CA LEU A 308 3.73 20.71 -10.04
C LEU A 308 3.21 20.23 -8.70
N GLY A 309 1.90 20.27 -8.47
CA GLY A 309 1.31 19.73 -7.24
C GLY A 309 1.43 18.21 -7.12
N LEU A 310 1.65 17.48 -8.22
CA LEU A 310 1.90 16.03 -8.18
C LEU A 310 3.22 15.67 -7.50
N ILE A 311 4.19 16.60 -7.45
CA ILE A 311 5.46 16.43 -6.72
C ILE A 311 5.21 16.15 -5.23
N VAL A 312 4.11 16.67 -4.67
CA VAL A 312 3.73 16.45 -3.27
C VAL A 312 2.60 15.44 -3.16
N THR A 313 1.55 15.60 -3.96
CA THR A 313 0.31 14.82 -3.81
C THR A 313 0.46 13.35 -4.18
N ALA A 314 1.37 12.99 -5.10
CA ALA A 314 1.63 11.59 -5.43
C ALA A 314 2.40 10.85 -4.31
N PRO A 315 3.51 11.37 -3.76
CA PRO A 315 4.12 10.82 -2.54
C PRO A 315 3.14 10.67 -1.37
N VAL A 316 2.36 11.72 -1.09
CA VAL A 316 1.35 11.69 -0.02
C VAL A 316 0.32 10.58 -0.26
N THR A 317 -0.08 10.36 -1.50
CA THR A 317 -1.00 9.26 -1.85
C THR A 317 -0.39 7.90 -1.56
N LEU A 318 0.86 7.66 -2.00
CA LEU A 318 1.57 6.41 -1.73
C LEU A 318 1.73 6.16 -0.24
N LEU A 319 2.13 7.17 0.52
CA LEU A 319 2.32 7.09 1.96
C LEU A 319 0.99 6.85 2.70
N ALA A 320 -0.08 7.54 2.33
CA ALA A 320 -1.39 7.33 2.95
C ALA A 320 -1.90 5.90 2.72
N MET A 321 -1.65 5.35 1.53
CA MET A 321 -2.00 3.97 1.19
C MET A 321 -1.12 2.95 1.92
N ALA A 322 0.19 3.20 2.08
CA ALA A 322 1.08 2.38 2.90
C ALA A 322 0.61 2.33 4.36
N TYR A 323 0.25 3.48 4.93
CA TYR A 323 -0.28 3.59 6.27
C TYR A 323 -1.62 2.83 6.43
N ALA A 324 -2.56 3.05 5.50
CA ALA A 324 -3.84 2.34 5.50
C ALA A 324 -3.63 0.83 5.38
N TYR A 325 -2.68 0.38 4.57
CA TYR A 325 -2.30 -1.03 4.49
C TYR A 325 -1.84 -1.55 5.87
N ARG A 326 -0.89 -0.86 6.54
CA ARG A 326 -0.41 -1.25 7.88
C ARG A 326 -1.55 -1.35 8.90
N GLN A 327 -2.51 -0.43 8.84
CA GLN A 327 -3.69 -0.48 9.71
C GLN A 327 -4.56 -1.72 9.44
N ILE A 328 -4.80 -2.06 8.17
CA ILE A 328 -5.68 -3.16 7.80
C ILE A 328 -5.02 -4.54 8.00
N SER A 329 -3.75 -4.68 7.65
CA SER A 329 -3.04 -5.97 7.70
C SER A 329 -2.62 -6.38 9.12
N GLY A 330 -2.73 -5.49 10.09
CA GLY A 330 -2.22 -5.70 11.45
C GLY A 330 -0.71 -5.49 11.56
N GLY A 331 -0.09 -4.85 10.56
CA GLY A 331 1.34 -4.54 10.57
C GLY A 331 1.74 -3.38 11.48
N PRO A 332 3.02 -2.98 11.42
CA PRO A 332 3.55 -1.86 12.22
C PRO A 332 3.01 -0.53 11.73
N VAL A 333 2.08 0.07 12.48
CA VAL A 333 1.52 1.39 12.21
C VAL A 333 2.37 2.44 12.92
N PRO A 334 3.04 3.36 12.18
CA PRO A 334 3.85 4.39 12.80
C PRO A 334 3.00 5.44 13.51
N LYS A 335 3.52 5.93 14.64
CA LYS A 335 3.02 7.01 15.48
C LYS A 335 4.20 7.92 15.80
N GLU A 336 3.89 9.15 16.18
CA GLU A 336 4.92 10.05 16.71
C GLU A 336 5.52 9.42 17.96
N ALA A 337 6.85 9.36 18.03
CA ALA A 337 7.53 9.00 19.26
C ALA A 337 7.20 10.06 20.30
N VAL A 338 6.65 9.66 21.45
CA VAL A 338 6.41 10.58 22.56
C VAL A 338 7.78 11.04 23.06
N ALA A 339 8.07 12.33 22.92
CA ALA A 339 9.24 12.92 23.57
C ALA A 339 9.04 12.78 25.08
N THR A 340 9.82 11.93 25.74
CA THR A 340 9.95 11.99 27.19
C THR A 340 10.65 13.31 27.51
N ALA A 341 9.91 14.25 28.09
CA ALA A 341 10.43 15.49 28.66
C ALA A 341 11.29 15.21 29.90
#